data_AF-M4NBE3-F1
#
_entry.id   AF-M4NBE3-F1
#
_cell.length_a   1.000
_cell.length_b   1.000
_cell.length_c   1.000
_cell.angle_alpha   90.00
_cell.angle_beta   90.00
_cell.angle_gamma   90.00
#
_symmetry.space_group_name_H-M   'P 1'
#
loop_
_entity.id
_entity.type
_entity.pdbx_description
1 polymer ?
#
loop_
_entity_poly.entity_id
_entity_poly.type
_entity_poly.pdbx_seq_one_letter_code
_entity_poly.pdbx_strand_id
1 'polypeptide(L)'
;MARRRWPAWRGVLARSAWLALLALLPWWLGLPLLLALTAVVTLLQHRLADEHIALIRCALRWGLPGVLFALQRALGGDAFAWGAALLGALAGYTLLAGLDAWLDRGQHRVPAAAPSAEWPELAMAPIGPAAEIIELQPPAWQVAADGLLDPLGGRVAYRDGAYLFESGGCIDGAGAPAAFSPGGRWFAAHLRNGRGVLLWDRLRGRQHRLRGWRLGGWYRGQPWLVRRDDDMPLALSAVLGDDDVEEA
;
A
#
# COMPACT_ATOMS: atom_id res chain seq x y z
N MET A 1 6.92 7.97 28.19
CA MET A 1 5.95 6.84 28.23
C MET A 1 6.43 5.73 27.31
N ALA A 2 6.70 4.56 27.89
CA ALA A 2 7.33 3.43 27.22
C ALA A 2 6.52 2.95 26.01
N ARG A 3 7.13 3.02 24.82
CA ARG A 3 6.61 2.39 23.60
C ARG A 3 6.60 0.88 23.86
N ARG A 4 5.42 0.30 24.14
CA ARG A 4 5.22 -1.15 24.01
C ARG A 4 5.40 -1.48 22.53
N ARG A 5 6.65 -1.76 22.13
CA ARG A 5 6.97 -2.45 20.89
C ARG A 5 6.21 -3.77 20.96
N TRP A 6 5.11 -3.88 20.22
CA TRP A 6 4.46 -5.16 20.03
C TRP A 6 5.51 -6.08 19.40
N PRO A 7 5.89 -7.17 20.09
CA PRO A 7 7.05 -7.94 19.67
C PRO A 7 6.70 -8.62 18.36
N ALA A 8 7.60 -8.52 17.37
CA ALA A 8 7.52 -9.22 16.08
C ALA A 8 7.21 -10.72 16.24
N TRP A 9 7.52 -11.28 17.42
CA TRP A 9 7.19 -12.63 17.84
C TRP A 9 5.70 -12.94 17.83
N ARG A 10 4.78 -12.00 18.06
CA ARG A 10 3.33 -12.28 17.92
C ARG A 10 2.95 -12.64 16.48
N GLY A 11 3.57 -11.99 15.50
CA GLY A 11 3.36 -12.30 14.09
C GLY A 11 4.00 -13.63 13.67
N VAL A 12 5.12 -14.00 14.29
CA VAL A 12 5.76 -15.32 14.09
C VAL A 12 4.94 -16.43 14.77
N LEU A 13 4.46 -16.18 15.98
CA LEU A 13 3.59 -17.10 16.74
C LEU A 13 2.25 -17.34 16.05
N ALA A 14 1.64 -16.31 15.47
CA ALA A 14 0.43 -16.46 14.69
C ALA A 14 0.67 -17.31 13.43
N ARG A 15 1.81 -17.09 12.75
CA ARG A 15 2.22 -17.89 11.58
C ARG A 15 2.51 -19.35 11.94
N SER A 16 3.22 -19.61 13.03
CA SER A 16 3.51 -20.97 13.48
C SER A 16 2.29 -21.68 14.03
N ALA A 17 1.39 -20.98 14.73
CA ALA A 17 0.10 -21.52 15.16
C ALA A 17 -0.79 -21.91 13.97
N TRP A 18 -0.81 -21.07 12.92
CA TRP A 18 -1.55 -21.36 11.69
C TRP A 18 -1.00 -22.57 10.94
N LEU A 19 0.33 -22.67 10.82
CA LEU A 19 1.01 -23.84 10.26
C LEU A 19 0.70 -25.12 11.05
N ALA A 20 0.78 -25.05 12.39
CA ALA A 20 0.49 -26.19 13.26
C ALA A 20 -0.97 -26.63 13.15
N LEU A 21 -1.91 -25.67 13.09
CA LEU A 21 -3.33 -25.95 12.93
C LEU A 21 -3.63 -26.70 11.63
N LEU A 22 -3.08 -26.23 10.51
CA LEU A 22 -3.27 -26.88 9.20
C LEU A 22 -2.53 -28.22 9.08
N ALA A 23 -1.39 -28.36 9.75
CA ALA A 23 -0.64 -29.61 9.84
C ALA A 23 -1.36 -30.68 10.69
N LEU A 24 -2.15 -30.26 11.68
CA LEU A 24 -2.96 -31.13 12.53
C LEU A 24 -4.34 -31.44 11.94
N LEU A 25 -4.85 -30.58 11.05
CA LEU A 25 -6.14 -30.77 10.39
C LEU A 25 -6.07 -31.95 9.40
N PRO A 26 -7.16 -32.74 9.25
CA PRO A 26 -7.26 -33.72 8.18
C PRO A 26 -7.04 -33.04 6.83
N TRP A 27 -6.18 -33.61 5.99
CA TRP A 27 -5.75 -33.00 4.73
C TRP A 27 -6.92 -32.63 3.78
N TRP A 28 -8.01 -33.40 3.84
CA TRP A 28 -9.26 -33.16 3.11
C TRP A 28 -9.96 -31.84 3.49
N LEU A 29 -9.68 -31.26 4.67
CA LEU A 29 -10.30 -30.04 5.18
C LEU A 29 -9.43 -28.80 4.95
N GLY A 30 -8.10 -28.95 4.88
CA GLY A 30 -7.18 -27.84 4.64
C GLY A 30 -7.28 -27.28 3.21
N LEU A 31 -7.47 -28.16 2.22
CA LEU A 31 -7.62 -27.80 0.81
C LEU A 31 -8.89 -26.97 0.52
N PRO A 32 -10.10 -27.38 0.95
CA PRO A 32 -11.31 -26.56 0.76
C PRO A 32 -11.27 -25.26 1.54
N LEU A 33 -10.57 -25.20 2.68
CA LEU A 33 -10.37 -23.96 3.44
C LEU A 33 -9.54 -22.94 2.64
N LEU A 34 -8.45 -23.38 1.99
CA LEU A 34 -7.64 -22.54 1.13
C LEU A 34 -8.41 -22.09 -0.12
N LEU A 35 -9.25 -22.97 -0.68
CA LEU A 35 -10.14 -22.63 -1.80
C LEU A 35 -11.23 -21.63 -1.41
N ALA A 36 -11.77 -21.73 -0.19
CA ALA A 36 -12.73 -20.74 0.31
C ALA A 36 -12.05 -19.38 0.52
N LEU A 37 -10.81 -19.36 1.03
CA LEU A 37 -10.02 -18.14 1.18
C LEU A 37 -9.71 -17.48 -0.17
N THR A 38 -9.33 -18.26 -1.19
CA THR A 38 -9.14 -17.71 -2.55
C THR A 38 -10.45 -17.19 -3.13
N ALA A 39 -11.58 -17.91 -2.96
CA ALA A 39 -12.88 -17.45 -3.43
C ALA A 39 -13.34 -16.15 -2.75
N VAL A 40 -13.11 -16.01 -1.43
CA VAL A 40 -13.41 -14.77 -0.70
C VAL A 40 -12.57 -13.61 -1.22
N VAL A 41 -11.28 -13.82 -1.50
CA VAL A 41 -10.42 -12.78 -2.07
C VAL A 41 -10.89 -12.38 -3.46
N THR A 42 -11.18 -13.34 -4.35
CA THR A 42 -11.57 -13.03 -5.73
C THR A 42 -12.96 -12.40 -5.83
N LEU A 43 -13.92 -12.81 -4.99
CA LEU A 43 -15.28 -12.31 -5.01
C LEU A 43 -15.46 -11.00 -4.24
N LEU A 44 -14.75 -10.80 -3.13
CA LEU A 44 -14.89 -9.62 -2.27
C LEU A 44 -13.73 -8.62 -2.37
N GLN A 45 -12.84 -8.74 -3.36
CA GLN A 45 -11.68 -7.84 -3.54
C GLN A 45 -12.04 -6.35 -3.48
N HIS A 46 -13.18 -5.94 -4.06
CA HIS A 46 -13.63 -4.54 -4.09
C HIS A 46 -14.21 -4.04 -2.75
N ARG A 47 -14.48 -4.94 -1.79
CA ARG A 47 -15.09 -4.63 -0.48
C ARG A 47 -14.12 -4.82 0.67
N LEU A 48 -12.95 -5.43 0.42
CA LEU A 48 -11.94 -5.77 1.42
C LEU A 48 -10.87 -4.67 1.48
N ALA A 49 -10.63 -4.12 2.67
CA ALA A 49 -9.54 -3.18 2.88
C ALA A 49 -8.17 -3.85 2.68
N ASP A 50 -7.19 -3.12 2.13
CA ASP A 50 -5.84 -3.62 1.79
C ASP A 50 -5.14 -4.43 2.88
N GLU A 51 -5.36 -4.07 4.15
CA GLU A 51 -4.79 -4.78 5.30
C GLU A 51 -5.31 -6.23 5.41
N HIS A 52 -6.58 -6.47 5.06
CA HIS A 52 -7.17 -7.81 5.05
C HIS A 52 -6.67 -8.63 3.87
N ILE A 53 -6.47 -8.00 2.70
CA ILE A 53 -5.91 -8.66 1.52
C ILE A 53 -4.48 -9.13 1.81
N ALA A 54 -3.66 -8.30 2.46
CA ALA A 54 -2.31 -8.66 2.85
C ALA A 54 -2.27 -9.81 3.88
N LEU A 55 -3.21 -9.83 4.83
CA LEU A 55 -3.34 -10.92 5.81
C LEU A 55 -3.78 -12.23 5.15
N ILE A 56 -4.72 -12.19 4.21
CA ILE A 56 -5.17 -13.38 3.48
C ILE A 56 -4.07 -13.91 2.56
N ARG A 57 -3.30 -13.04 1.88
CA ARG A 57 -2.10 -13.43 1.11
C ARG A 57 -1.08 -14.14 2.00
N CYS A 58 -0.86 -13.64 3.21
CA CYS A 58 0.04 -14.26 4.19
C CYS A 58 -0.50 -15.63 4.64
N ALA A 59 -1.80 -15.74 4.91
CA ALA A 59 -2.44 -16.99 5.31
C ALA A 59 -2.42 -18.05 4.19
N LEU A 60 -2.55 -17.65 2.92
CA LEU A 60 -2.49 -18.54 1.76
C LEU A 60 -1.06 -19.03 1.51
N ARG A 61 -0.08 -18.11 1.58
CA ARG A 61 1.36 -18.41 1.39
C ARG A 61 1.92 -19.35 2.47
N TRP A 62 1.45 -19.21 3.71
CA TRP A 62 1.86 -20.08 4.82
C TRP A 62 0.87 -21.22 5.11
N GLY A 63 -0.29 -21.25 4.48
CA GLY A 63 -1.23 -22.37 4.60
C GLY A 63 -0.85 -23.55 3.72
N LEU A 64 -0.26 -23.28 2.55
CA LEU A 64 0.22 -24.31 1.62
C LEU A 64 1.21 -25.31 2.26
N PRO A 65 2.26 -24.87 2.98
CA PRO A 65 3.20 -25.79 3.65
C PRO A 65 2.52 -26.66 4.72
N GLY A 66 1.53 -26.12 5.44
CA GLY A 66 0.78 -26.87 6.45
C GLY A 66 -0.05 -28.01 5.85
N VAL A 67 -0.72 -27.76 4.72
CA VAL A 67 -1.50 -28.79 4.01
C VAL A 67 -0.61 -29.85 3.37
N LEU A 68 0.56 -29.46 2.83
CA LEU A 68 1.54 -30.42 2.30
C LEU A 68 2.09 -31.34 3.38
N PHE A 69 2.33 -30.81 4.58
CA PHE A 69 2.78 -31.58 5.72
C PHE A 69 1.69 -32.55 6.23
N ALA A 70 0.43 -32.11 6.31
CA ALA A 70 -0.71 -32.97 6.65
C ALA A 70 -0.91 -34.10 5.61
N LEU A 71 -0.71 -33.79 4.33
CA LEU A 71 -0.79 -34.75 3.23
C LEU A 71 0.34 -35.79 3.31
N GLN A 72 1.58 -35.35 3.53
CA GLN A 72 2.73 -36.24 3.76
C GLN A 72 2.49 -37.18 4.96
N ARG A 73 1.94 -36.66 6.06
CA ARG A 73 1.61 -37.46 7.24
C ARG A 73 0.51 -38.50 6.95
N ALA A 74 -0.46 -38.16 6.12
CA ALA A 74 -1.59 -39.04 5.81
C ALA A 74 -1.28 -40.14 4.79
N LEU A 75 -0.37 -39.90 3.85
CA LEU A 75 0.02 -40.87 2.81
C LEU A 75 1.07 -41.89 3.28
N GLY A 76 1.67 -41.70 4.47
CA GLY A 76 2.80 -42.50 4.93
C GLY A 76 4.06 -42.16 4.13
N GLY A 77 5.24 -42.17 4.75
CA GLY A 77 6.49 -41.62 4.20
C GLY A 77 7.11 -42.35 2.99
N ASP A 78 6.29 -42.90 2.09
CA ASP A 78 6.69 -43.65 0.92
C ASP A 78 7.04 -42.72 -0.27
N ALA A 79 7.75 -43.25 -1.28
CA ALA A 79 8.22 -42.45 -2.43
C ALA A 79 7.06 -41.76 -3.18
N PHE A 80 5.88 -42.39 -3.20
CA PHE A 80 4.67 -41.84 -3.78
C PHE A 80 4.13 -40.62 -3.01
N ALA A 81 4.26 -40.61 -1.68
CA ALA A 81 3.86 -39.49 -0.84
C ALA A 81 4.75 -38.25 -1.06
N TRP A 82 6.04 -38.47 -1.29
CA TRP A 82 6.96 -37.41 -1.71
C TRP A 82 6.61 -36.85 -3.09
N GLY A 83 6.25 -37.71 -4.04
CA GLY A 83 5.79 -37.29 -5.36
C GLY A 83 4.50 -36.46 -5.30
N ALA A 84 3.52 -36.90 -4.52
CA ALA A 84 2.28 -36.17 -4.30
C ALA A 84 2.50 -34.82 -3.59
N ALA A 85 3.41 -34.77 -2.60
CA ALA A 85 3.79 -33.53 -1.94
C ALA A 85 4.50 -32.56 -2.90
N LEU A 86 5.38 -33.04 -3.77
CA LEU A 86 6.06 -32.20 -4.76
C LEU A 86 5.07 -31.63 -5.80
N LEU A 87 4.17 -32.47 -6.31
CA LEU A 87 3.11 -32.04 -7.24
C LEU A 87 2.15 -31.05 -6.59
N GLY A 88 1.78 -31.29 -5.33
CA GLY A 88 0.96 -30.36 -4.55
C GLY A 88 1.66 -29.03 -4.31
N ALA A 89 2.97 -29.05 -4.03
CA ALA A 89 3.76 -27.84 -3.84
C ALA A 89 3.86 -27.04 -5.15
N LEU A 90 4.09 -27.73 -6.27
CA LEU A 90 4.16 -27.11 -7.58
C LEU A 90 2.82 -26.51 -7.98
N ALA A 91 1.72 -27.27 -7.89
CA ALA A 91 0.37 -26.81 -8.22
C ALA A 91 -0.08 -25.67 -7.30
N GLY A 92 0.25 -25.73 -6.01
CA GLY A 92 -0.05 -24.66 -5.06
C GLY A 92 0.77 -23.41 -5.31
N TYR A 93 2.04 -23.54 -5.68
CA TYR A 93 2.89 -22.42 -6.05
C TYR A 93 2.44 -21.76 -7.36
N THR A 94 2.09 -22.54 -8.39
CA THR A 94 1.59 -22.01 -9.66
C THR A 94 0.24 -21.33 -9.51
N LEU A 95 -0.66 -21.88 -8.68
CA LEU A 95 -1.92 -21.23 -8.35
C LEU A 95 -1.69 -19.90 -7.61
N LEU A 96 -0.78 -19.89 -6.63
CA LEU A 96 -0.43 -18.67 -5.87
C LEU A 96 0.18 -17.61 -6.79
N ALA A 97 1.13 -17.98 -7.63
CA ALA A 97 1.77 -17.09 -8.59
C ALA A 97 0.77 -16.57 -9.63
N GLY A 98 -0.13 -17.43 -10.12
CA GLY A 98 -1.21 -17.05 -11.04
C GLY A 98 -2.21 -16.08 -10.40
N LEU A 99 -2.53 -16.28 -9.12
CA LEU A 99 -3.41 -15.39 -8.37
C LEU A 99 -2.75 -14.02 -8.12
N ASP A 100 -1.45 -13.99 -7.81
CA ASP A 100 -0.70 -12.73 -7.65
C ASP A 100 -0.65 -11.96 -8.98
N ALA A 101 -0.33 -12.66 -10.08
CA ALA A 101 -0.32 -12.08 -11.42
C ALA A 101 -1.70 -11.60 -11.89
N TRP A 102 -2.78 -12.29 -11.50
CA TRP A 102 -4.15 -11.89 -11.84
C TRP A 102 -4.62 -10.67 -11.04
N LEU A 103 -4.27 -10.60 -9.75
CA LEU A 103 -4.57 -9.44 -8.91
C LEU A 103 -3.81 -8.19 -9.37
N ASP A 104 -2.54 -8.33 -9.76
CA ASP A 104 -1.75 -7.21 -10.32
C ASP A 104 -2.31 -6.72 -11.65
N ARG A 105 -2.86 -7.63 -12.46
CA ARG A 105 -3.48 -7.30 -13.74
C ARG A 105 -4.77 -6.48 -13.57
N GLY A 106 -5.47 -6.64 -12.45
CA GLY A 106 -6.63 -5.81 -12.10
C GLY A 106 -6.26 -4.35 -11.79
N GLN A 107 -5.05 -4.12 -11.26
CA GLN A 107 -4.52 -2.78 -10.97
C GLN A 107 -3.95 -2.09 -12.21
N HIS A 108 -3.49 -2.87 -13.20
CA HIS A 108 -2.92 -2.38 -14.45
C HIS A 108 -3.94 -2.48 -15.60
N ARG A 109 -5.16 -1.95 -15.42
CA ARG A 109 -6.09 -1.88 -16.54
C ARG A 109 -5.63 -0.77 -17.49
N VAL A 110 -4.91 -1.20 -18.53
CA VAL A 110 -4.45 -0.34 -19.62
C VAL A 110 -5.67 0.33 -20.28
N PRO A 111 -5.67 1.66 -20.47
CA PRO A 111 -6.76 2.36 -21.15
C PRO A 111 -6.91 1.84 -22.59
N ALA A 112 -8.15 1.85 -23.08
CA ALA A 112 -8.52 1.29 -24.38
C ALA A 112 -7.62 1.84 -25.50
N ALA A 113 -7.04 0.92 -26.28
CA ALA A 113 -6.14 1.26 -27.38
C ALA A 113 -6.87 2.11 -28.45
N ALA A 114 -6.24 3.21 -28.82
CA ALA A 114 -6.63 4.08 -29.94
C ALA A 114 -6.63 3.30 -31.28
N PRO A 115 -7.39 3.76 -32.29
CA PRO A 115 -7.61 3.02 -33.55
C PRO A 115 -6.31 2.65 -34.27
N SER A 116 -6.35 1.50 -34.94
CA SER A 116 -5.21 0.80 -35.54
C SER A 116 -4.43 1.67 -36.53
N ALA A 117 -3.20 2.02 -36.14
CA ALA A 117 -2.18 2.59 -37.01
C ALA A 117 -1.58 1.51 -37.94
N GLU A 118 -1.16 1.90 -39.14
CA GLU A 118 -0.59 0.98 -40.13
C GLU A 118 0.86 0.59 -39.76
N TRP A 119 1.32 -0.60 -40.16
CA TRP A 119 2.61 -1.21 -39.73
C TRP A 119 3.85 -0.29 -39.70
N PRO A 120 4.07 0.65 -40.65
CA PRO A 120 5.19 1.59 -40.59
C PRO A 120 5.13 2.54 -39.39
N GLU A 121 3.92 2.90 -38.95
CA GLU A 121 3.68 3.82 -37.83
C GLU A 121 3.90 3.12 -36.49
N LEU A 122 3.62 1.81 -36.40
CA LEU A 122 3.89 1.01 -35.20
C LEU A 122 5.39 0.87 -34.89
N ALA A 123 6.25 0.89 -35.91
CA ALA A 123 7.70 0.79 -35.71
C ALA A 123 8.33 2.08 -35.15
N MET A 124 7.67 3.22 -35.37
CA MET A 124 8.08 4.53 -34.87
C MET A 124 7.29 4.96 -33.62
N ALA A 125 6.22 4.24 -33.29
CA ALA A 125 5.44 4.49 -32.09
C ALA A 125 6.28 4.16 -30.84
N PRO A 126 6.32 5.04 -29.83
CA PRO A 126 6.95 4.72 -28.56
C PRO A 126 6.30 3.44 -27.98
N ILE A 127 7.13 2.52 -27.50
CA ILE A 127 6.65 1.29 -26.87
C ILE A 127 6.08 1.66 -25.50
N GLY A 128 4.75 1.82 -25.44
CA GLY A 128 4.01 2.15 -24.22
C GLY A 128 3.33 3.52 -24.28
N PRO A 129 2.44 3.82 -23.32
CA PRO A 129 1.87 5.16 -23.19
C PRO A 129 3.00 6.20 -23.07
N ALA A 130 2.76 7.43 -23.52
CA ALA A 130 3.73 8.52 -23.38
C ALA A 130 4.20 8.60 -21.92
N ALA A 131 5.42 8.13 -21.65
CA ALA A 131 5.96 8.06 -20.31
C ALA A 131 6.44 9.45 -19.93
N GLU A 132 5.65 10.15 -19.12
CA GLU A 132 6.09 11.37 -18.47
C GLU A 132 7.05 11.00 -17.34
N ILE A 133 8.26 11.56 -17.36
CA ILE A 133 9.19 11.42 -16.24
C ILE A 133 8.72 12.34 -15.12
N ILE A 134 8.39 11.74 -13.98
CA ILE A 134 7.92 12.45 -12.80
C ILE A 134 9.10 12.71 -11.87
N GLU A 135 9.66 13.91 -11.96
CA GLU A 135 10.72 14.36 -11.05
C GLU A 135 10.13 15.03 -9.81
N LEU A 136 10.23 14.36 -8.67
CA LEU A 136 9.75 14.90 -7.40
C LEU A 136 10.72 15.94 -6.84
N GLN A 137 10.22 17.13 -6.58
CA GLN A 137 10.94 18.13 -5.80
C GLN A 137 10.89 17.74 -4.31
N PRO A 138 12.03 17.59 -3.63
CA PRO A 138 12.04 17.16 -2.24
C PRO A 138 11.39 18.21 -1.32
N PRO A 139 10.70 17.77 -0.25
CA PRO A 139 10.10 18.70 0.70
C PRO A 139 11.17 19.36 1.57
N ALA A 140 11.15 20.69 1.62
CA ALA A 140 11.98 21.48 2.54
C ALA A 140 11.37 21.46 3.94
N TRP A 141 11.64 20.39 4.71
CA TRP A 141 11.20 20.27 6.09
C TRP A 141 11.89 21.29 7.00
N GLN A 142 11.08 22.09 7.67
CA GLN A 142 11.52 23.13 8.60
C GLN A 142 10.96 22.84 9.99
N VAL A 143 11.79 23.02 11.00
CA VAL A 143 11.39 22.89 12.41
C VAL A 143 10.83 24.23 12.87
N ALA A 144 9.60 24.25 13.32
CA ALA A 144 8.87 25.46 13.68
C ALA A 144 9.21 26.02 15.08
N ALA A 145 10.50 26.05 15.47
CA ALA A 145 10.93 26.50 16.80
C ALA A 145 10.66 28.01 17.01
N ASP A 146 10.98 28.84 16.01
CA ASP A 146 10.84 30.31 16.07
C ASP A 146 9.69 30.84 15.17
N GLY A 147 8.80 29.93 14.75
CA GLY A 147 7.79 30.19 13.74
C GLY A 147 8.31 30.01 12.31
N LEU A 148 7.41 29.71 11.40
CA LEU A 148 7.68 29.51 9.97
C LEU A 148 7.18 30.73 9.18
N LEU A 149 7.87 31.07 8.10
CA LEU A 149 7.36 32.00 7.11
C LEU A 149 6.32 31.30 6.25
N ASP A 150 5.16 31.92 6.10
CA ASP A 150 4.13 31.44 5.20
C ASP A 150 4.42 31.95 3.77
N PRO A 151 4.55 31.06 2.76
CA PRO A 151 4.77 31.50 1.38
C PRO A 151 3.62 32.35 0.79
N LEU A 152 2.42 32.31 1.37
CA LEU A 152 1.30 33.17 1.01
C LEU A 152 1.25 34.48 1.82
N GLY A 153 2.26 34.72 2.66
CA GLY A 153 2.39 35.91 3.51
C GLY A 153 2.00 35.65 4.97
N GLY A 154 2.70 36.35 5.87
CA GLY A 154 2.52 36.22 7.32
C GLY A 154 3.40 35.15 7.95
N ARG A 155 3.08 34.81 9.21
CA ARG A 155 3.81 33.79 9.99
C ARG A 155 2.91 32.63 10.42
N VAL A 156 3.55 31.48 10.62
CA VAL A 156 2.93 30.30 11.23
C VAL A 156 3.65 29.97 12.53
N ALA A 157 2.92 30.04 13.64
CA ALA A 157 3.44 29.64 14.94
C ALA A 157 3.10 28.17 15.21
N TYR A 158 4.02 27.43 15.83
CA TYR A 158 3.74 26.08 16.32
C TYR A 158 3.69 26.09 17.85
N ARG A 159 2.55 25.68 18.43
CA ARG A 159 2.32 25.63 19.88
C ARG A 159 1.52 24.39 20.23
N ASP A 160 1.95 23.65 21.25
CA ASP A 160 1.23 22.50 21.82
C ASP A 160 0.76 21.40 20.84
N GLY A 161 1.47 21.23 19.70
CA GLY A 161 1.08 20.25 18.67
C GLY A 161 0.08 20.79 17.65
N ALA A 162 -0.06 22.11 17.58
CA ALA A 162 -0.89 22.81 16.61
C ALA A 162 -0.07 23.86 15.84
N TYR A 163 -0.40 24.03 14.56
CA TYR A 163 0.05 25.16 13.76
C TYR A 163 -1.03 26.22 13.69
N LEU A 164 -0.66 27.45 14.03
CA LEU A 164 -1.50 28.64 14.01
C LEU A 164 -1.00 29.57 12.92
N PHE A 165 -1.80 29.72 11.88
CA PHE A 165 -1.53 30.61 10.76
C PHE A 165 -2.11 31.98 11.09
N GLU A 166 -1.35 33.04 10.83
CA GLU A 166 -1.81 34.42 11.00
C GLU A 166 -3.04 34.75 10.15
N SER A 167 -3.20 34.06 9.01
CA SER A 167 -4.41 34.09 8.18
C SER A 167 -5.66 33.47 8.83
N GLY A 168 -5.56 32.95 10.05
CA GLY A 168 -6.67 32.40 10.84
C GLY A 168 -6.83 30.88 10.76
N GLY A 169 -5.99 30.19 9.99
CA GLY A 169 -5.99 28.73 9.93
C GLY A 169 -5.40 28.08 11.18
N CYS A 170 -6.03 27.03 11.70
CA CYS A 170 -5.48 26.21 12.78
C CYS A 170 -5.40 24.74 12.33
N ILE A 171 -4.28 24.09 12.62
CA ILE A 171 -4.07 22.67 12.35
C ILE A 171 -3.59 21.96 13.61
N ASP A 172 -4.48 21.18 14.22
CA ASP A 172 -4.19 20.39 15.40
C ASP A 172 -3.65 18.98 15.08
N GLY A 173 -2.88 18.44 16.01
CA GLY A 173 -2.37 17.06 15.97
C GLY A 173 -1.18 16.87 15.04
N ALA A 174 -0.53 17.97 14.66
CA ALA A 174 0.69 17.99 13.86
C ALA A 174 1.95 17.88 14.74
N GLY A 175 3.02 17.40 14.16
CA GLY A 175 4.38 17.43 14.71
C GLY A 175 5.14 18.65 14.19
N ALA A 176 6.26 18.97 14.84
CA ALA A 176 7.02 20.21 14.63
C ALA A 176 7.72 20.38 13.26
N PRO A 177 8.11 19.32 12.53
CA PRO A 177 8.56 19.48 11.16
C PRO A 177 7.38 19.69 10.22
N ALA A 178 7.42 20.80 9.48
CA ALA A 178 6.49 21.11 8.42
C ALA A 178 7.19 21.56 7.14
N ALA A 179 6.53 21.41 6.01
CA ALA A 179 7.00 21.82 4.70
C ALA A 179 5.85 22.44 3.91
N PHE A 180 6.17 23.43 3.09
CA PHE A 180 5.24 23.96 2.10
C PHE A 180 5.60 23.42 0.71
N SER A 181 4.58 23.26 -0.14
CA SER A 181 4.82 23.11 -1.57
C SER A 181 5.48 24.37 -2.15
N PRO A 182 6.21 24.30 -3.27
CA PRO A 182 6.89 25.45 -3.87
C PRO A 182 6.00 26.68 -4.10
N GLY A 183 4.72 26.48 -4.42
CA GLY A 183 3.74 27.56 -4.61
C GLY A 183 2.90 27.90 -3.36
N GLY A 184 3.22 27.37 -2.19
CA GLY A 184 2.51 27.66 -0.93
C GLY A 184 1.11 27.07 -0.77
N ARG A 185 0.51 26.50 -1.83
CA ARG A 185 -0.84 25.90 -1.82
C ARG A 185 -0.98 24.79 -0.78
N TRP A 186 -0.02 23.88 -0.74
CA TRP A 186 -0.05 22.76 0.19
C TRP A 186 0.84 23.05 1.39
N PHE A 187 0.29 22.73 2.56
CA PHE A 187 1.04 22.61 3.80
C PHE A 187 1.10 21.13 4.21
N ALA A 188 2.29 20.67 4.56
CA ALA A 188 2.52 19.33 5.07
C ALA A 188 3.17 19.39 6.45
N ALA A 189 2.73 18.54 7.36
CA ALA A 189 3.38 18.33 8.65
C ALA A 189 3.41 16.85 8.99
N HIS A 190 4.39 16.39 9.75
CA HIS A 190 4.32 15.05 10.31
C HIS A 190 3.12 14.95 11.27
N LEU A 191 2.48 13.78 11.38
CA LEU A 191 1.53 13.57 12.47
C LEU A 191 2.26 13.57 13.81
N ARG A 192 1.62 14.03 14.89
CA ARG A 192 2.22 14.08 16.25
C ARG A 192 2.78 12.75 16.75
N ASN A 193 2.21 11.62 16.28
CA ASN A 193 2.69 10.28 16.62
C ASN A 193 3.91 9.81 15.79
N GLY A 194 4.37 10.61 14.83
CA GLY A 194 5.48 10.31 13.92
C GLY A 194 5.20 9.22 12.89
N ARG A 195 3.94 8.79 12.74
CA ARG A 195 3.54 7.68 11.85
C ARG A 195 2.50 8.13 10.82
N GLY A 196 2.87 9.10 10.03
CA GLY A 196 2.06 9.60 8.94
C GLY A 196 2.33 11.05 8.64
N VAL A 197 1.60 11.57 7.66
CA VAL A 197 1.65 12.96 7.23
C VAL A 197 0.25 13.57 7.31
N LEU A 198 0.20 14.82 7.75
CA LEU A 198 -0.94 15.70 7.59
C LEU A 198 -0.68 16.57 6.37
N LEU A 199 -1.64 16.61 5.46
CA LEU A 199 -1.66 17.50 4.32
C LEU A 199 -2.84 18.45 4.43
N TRP A 200 -2.64 19.72 4.10
CA TRP A 200 -3.71 20.71 4.02
C TRP A 200 -3.65 21.39 2.65
N ASP A 201 -4.71 21.20 1.86
CA ASP A 201 -4.97 21.97 0.65
C ASP A 201 -5.55 23.32 1.08
N ARG A 202 -4.72 24.35 1.07
CA ARG A 202 -5.13 25.68 1.52
C ARG A 202 -6.05 26.37 0.53
N LEU A 203 -5.99 25.98 -0.75
CA LEU A 203 -6.86 26.52 -1.78
C LEU A 203 -8.29 25.97 -1.63
N ARG A 204 -8.41 24.68 -1.34
CA ARG A 204 -9.72 24.00 -1.17
C ARG A 204 -10.19 23.89 0.29
N GLY A 205 -9.36 24.33 1.24
CA GLY A 205 -9.63 24.21 2.68
C GLY A 205 -9.68 22.77 3.22
N ARG A 206 -9.16 21.77 2.48
CA ARG A 206 -9.29 20.35 2.84
C ARG A 206 -8.07 19.82 3.56
N GLN A 207 -8.28 19.14 4.67
CA GLN A 207 -7.21 18.49 5.44
C GLN A 207 -7.28 16.97 5.26
N HIS A 208 -6.12 16.35 5.01
CA HIS A 208 -5.96 14.91 4.89
C HIS A 208 -4.97 14.42 5.95
N ARG A 209 -5.38 13.45 6.76
CA ARG A 209 -4.53 12.83 7.78
C ARG A 209 -4.23 11.39 7.37
N LEU A 210 -3.06 11.19 6.78
CA LEU A 210 -2.70 9.94 6.13
C LEU A 210 -1.74 9.15 7.02
N ARG A 211 -2.27 8.13 7.70
CA ARG A 211 -1.49 7.25 8.57
C ARG A 211 -0.66 6.27 7.73
N GLY A 212 0.59 6.05 8.13
CA GLY A 212 1.49 5.14 7.41
C GLY A 212 2.04 5.68 6.08
N TRP A 213 1.63 6.88 5.66
CA TRP A 213 2.14 7.57 4.48
C TRP A 213 3.09 8.69 4.87
N ARG A 214 4.10 8.95 4.06
CA ARG A 214 5.02 10.08 4.18
C ARG A 214 5.02 10.87 2.89
N LEU A 215 5.30 12.16 2.97
CA LEU A 215 5.51 12.99 1.79
C LEU A 215 6.87 12.65 1.16
N GLY A 216 6.84 12.09 -0.04
CA GLY A 216 8.03 11.79 -0.84
C GLY A 216 8.51 13.02 -1.61
N GLY A 217 7.59 13.89 -2.02
CA GLY A 217 7.93 15.16 -2.65
C GLY A 217 6.76 15.83 -3.33
N TRP A 218 7.08 16.85 -4.11
CA TRP A 218 6.13 17.66 -4.84
C TRP A 218 6.34 17.49 -6.34
N TYR A 219 5.26 17.32 -7.09
CA TYR A 219 5.29 17.35 -8.54
C TYR A 219 4.18 18.26 -9.05
N ARG A 220 4.56 19.25 -9.88
CA ARG A 220 3.64 20.32 -10.33
C ARG A 220 2.84 20.96 -9.17
N GLY A 221 3.47 21.08 -8.00
CA GLY A 221 2.87 21.63 -6.79
C GLY A 221 1.86 20.70 -6.08
N GLN A 222 1.70 19.44 -6.50
CA GLN A 222 0.87 18.44 -5.83
C GLN A 222 1.70 17.51 -4.94
N PRO A 223 1.14 17.02 -3.81
CA PRO A 223 1.82 16.07 -2.93
C PRO A 223 1.88 14.67 -3.54
N TRP A 224 3.09 14.10 -3.52
CA TRP A 224 3.35 12.70 -3.84
C TRP A 224 3.82 11.96 -2.61
N LEU A 225 3.25 10.79 -2.38
CA LEU A 225 3.28 10.07 -1.11
C LEU A 225 3.94 8.72 -1.25
N VAL A 226 4.73 8.34 -0.25
CA VAL A 226 5.41 7.05 -0.15
C VAL A 226 5.02 6.35 1.14
N ARG A 227 4.82 5.03 1.10
CA ARG A 227 4.45 4.23 2.28
C ARG A 227 5.70 3.69 2.98
N ARG A 228 6.71 3.25 2.22
CA ARG A 228 8.05 2.84 2.66
C ARG A 228 9.11 3.53 1.80
N ASP A 229 10.36 3.55 2.24
CA ASP A 229 11.44 4.26 1.53
C ASP A 229 11.69 3.71 0.11
N ASP A 230 11.43 2.42 -0.11
CA ASP A 230 11.64 1.74 -1.40
C ASP A 230 10.36 1.64 -2.26
N ASP A 231 9.22 2.14 -1.78
CA ASP A 231 7.97 2.05 -2.51
C ASP A 231 7.89 3.17 -3.57
N MET A 232 7.26 2.86 -4.72
CA MET A 232 6.97 3.86 -5.75
C MET A 232 6.10 4.99 -5.17
N PRO A 233 6.47 6.28 -5.36
CA PRO A 233 5.62 7.39 -4.96
C PRO A 233 4.29 7.39 -5.72
N LEU A 234 3.20 7.67 -5.02
CA LEU A 234 1.86 7.79 -5.58
C LEU A 234 1.33 9.22 -5.44
N ALA A 235 0.56 9.66 -6.42
CA ALA A 235 -0.20 10.90 -6.32
C ALA A 235 -1.25 10.83 -5.21
N LEU A 236 -1.65 11.99 -4.66
CA LEU A 236 -2.65 12.03 -3.60
C LEU A 236 -4.00 11.42 -4.01
N SER A 237 -4.45 11.61 -5.26
CA SER A 237 -5.73 11.06 -5.75
C SER A 237 -5.74 9.54 -5.70
N ALA A 238 -4.66 8.89 -6.16
CA ALA A 238 -4.45 7.45 -6.04
C ALA A 238 -4.44 6.97 -4.58
N VAL A 239 -3.84 7.73 -3.66
CA VAL A 239 -3.85 7.39 -2.22
C VAL A 239 -5.23 7.54 -1.59
N LEU A 240 -6.05 8.47 -2.08
CA LEU A 240 -7.42 8.67 -1.62
C LEU A 240 -8.41 7.71 -2.28
N GLY A 241 -8.04 7.08 -3.40
CA GLY A 241 -8.94 6.24 -4.21
C GLY A 241 -9.90 7.05 -5.10
N ASP A 242 -9.58 8.33 -5.38
CA ASP A 242 -10.44 9.23 -6.14
C ASP A 242 -10.27 9.09 -7.68
N ASP A 243 -9.27 8.33 -8.14
CA ASP A 243 -9.02 8.11 -9.59
C ASP A 243 -10.11 7.26 -10.28
N ASP A 244 -11.09 6.75 -9.54
CA ASP A 244 -12.23 5.96 -10.04
C ASP A 244 -13.47 6.81 -10.44
N VAL A 245 -13.43 8.14 -10.27
CA VAL A 245 -14.60 9.02 -10.49
C VAL A 245 -14.30 10.10 -11.53
N GLU A 246 -14.14 9.72 -12.78
CA GLU A 246 -14.32 10.65 -13.91
C GLU A 246 -14.68 9.89 -15.19
N GLU A 247 -15.97 9.56 -15.36
CA GLU A 247 -16.63 9.48 -16.67
C GLU A 247 -18.16 9.57 -16.46
N ALA A 248 -18.70 10.77 -16.65
CA ALA A 248 -20.13 11.05 -16.85
C ALA A 248 -20.28 11.98 -18.06
#